data_AF-A0A940W9A3-F1
#
_entry.id   AF-A0A940W9A3-F1
#
_cell.length_a   1.000
_cell.length_b   1.000
_cell.length_c   1.000
_cell.angle_alpha   90.00
_cell.angle_beta   90.00
_cell.angle_gamma   90.00
#
_symmetry.space_group_name_H-M   'P 1'
#
loop_
_entity.id
_entity.type
_entity.pdbx_description
1 polymer ?
#
loop_
_entity_poly.entity_id
_entity_poly.type
_entity_poly.pdbx_seq_one_letter_code
_entity_poly.pdbx_strand_id
1 'polypeptide(L)' 'MVRTVTGIFYHPSFSRRSYLTVGARLADFPMALDGILRSDRVKLYE' A
#
# COMPACT_ATOMS: atom_id res chain seq x y z
N MET A 1 -21.37 -0.33 -16.26
CA MET A 1 -20.01 0.28 -16.36
C MET A 1 -19.07 -0.59 -15.55
N VAL A 2 -18.06 -1.20 -16.17
CA VAL A 2 -17.07 -2.01 -15.43
C VAL A 2 -16.23 -1.06 -14.59
N ARG A 3 -16.22 -1.26 -13.28
CA ARG A 3 -15.49 -0.41 -12.35
C ARG A 3 -14.07 -0.96 -12.23
N THR A 4 -13.11 -0.33 -12.93
CA THR A 4 -11.71 -0.74 -12.88
C THR A 4 -11.10 -0.35 -11.54
N VAL A 5 -10.56 -1.32 -10.81
CA VAL A 5 -9.87 -1.10 -9.53
C VAL A 5 -8.37 -1.24 -9.76
N THR A 6 -7.60 -0.23 -9.33
CA THR A 6 -6.14 -0.27 -9.36
C THR A 6 -5.62 -1.01 -8.13
N GLY A 7 -4.90 -2.10 -8.35
CA GLY A 7 -4.24 -2.87 -7.30
C GLY A 7 -2.85 -2.33 -6.98
N ILE A 8 -2.56 -2.13 -5.70
CA ILE A 8 -1.21 -1.82 -5.21
C ILE A 8 -0.65 -3.10 -4.58
N PHE A 9 0.54 -3.50 -5.01
CA PHE A 9 1.23 -4.69 -4.53
C PHE A 9 2.65 -4.31 -4.15
N TYR A 10 3.11 -4.78 -3.00
CA TYR A 10 4.50 -4.68 -2.64
C TYR A 10 5.28 -5.89 -3.17
N HIS A 11 6.55 -5.67 -3.50
CA HIS A 11 7.42 -6.78 -3.87
C HIS A 11 7.63 -7.73 -2.68
N PRO A 12 7.61 -9.07 -2.87
CA PRO A 12 7.74 -10.05 -1.78
C PRO A 12 8.99 -9.86 -0.90
N SER A 13 10.08 -9.34 -1.46
CA SER A 13 11.31 -9.01 -0.71
C SER A 13 11.12 -7.97 0.39
N PHE A 14 10.02 -7.22 0.39
CA PHE A 14 9.74 -6.26 1.46
C PHE A 14 9.23 -6.93 2.75
N SER A 15 9.10 -8.26 2.82
CA SER A 15 8.46 -8.91 3.95
C SER A 15 9.44 -9.27 5.08
N ARG A 16 9.21 -8.64 6.25
CA ARG A 16 9.40 -9.18 7.62
C ARG A 16 10.74 -9.05 8.36
N ARG A 17 11.88 -8.67 7.78
CA ARG A 17 13.17 -8.65 8.54
C ARG A 17 14.12 -7.46 8.31
N SER A 18 13.75 -6.51 7.48
CA SER A 18 14.55 -5.29 7.24
C SER A 18 13.69 -4.05 7.49
N TYR A 19 14.31 -2.86 7.51
CA TYR A 19 13.74 -1.51 7.74
C TYR A 19 12.46 -1.17 6.93
N LEU A 20 12.03 -2.09 6.06
CA LEU A 20 10.84 -2.09 5.21
C LEU A 20 9.74 -3.07 5.68
N THR A 21 9.67 -3.40 6.98
CA THR A 21 8.52 -4.16 7.51
C THR A 21 7.21 -3.39 7.29
N VAL A 22 6.09 -4.09 7.09
CA VAL A 22 4.78 -3.46 6.76
C VAL A 22 4.38 -2.36 7.74
N GLY A 23 4.69 -2.51 9.04
CA GLY A 23 4.48 -1.47 10.05
C GLY A 23 5.47 -0.29 10.01
N ALA A 24 6.68 -0.49 9.45
CA ALA A 24 7.71 0.54 9.30
C ALA A 24 7.71 1.23 7.92
N ARG A 25 7.11 0.63 6.87
CA ARG A 25 7.09 1.15 5.48
C ARG A 25 6.52 2.55 5.33
N LEU A 26 5.66 2.92 6.27
CA LEU A 26 5.00 4.21 6.37
C LEU A 26 5.29 4.86 7.73
N ALA A 27 6.22 4.34 8.55
CA ALA A 27 6.53 4.96 9.84
C ALA A 27 7.10 6.37 9.66
N ASP A 28 7.91 6.56 8.62
CA ASP A 28 8.45 7.87 8.26
C ASP A 28 7.45 8.72 7.44
N PHE A 29 6.47 8.08 6.78
CA PHE A 29 5.49 8.76 5.90
C PHE A 29 4.08 8.16 5.99
N PRO A 30 3.42 8.19 7.17
CA PRO A 30 2.16 7.49 7.43
C PRO A 30 1.02 7.91 6.49
N MET A 31 1.15 9.09 5.91
CA MET A 31 0.14 9.72 5.08
C MET A 31 0.37 9.55 3.57
N ALA A 32 1.48 8.93 3.13
CA ALA A 32 1.85 8.90 1.71
C ALA A 32 0.78 8.27 0.81
N LEU A 33 0.02 7.31 1.34
CA LEU A 33 -1.06 6.63 0.61
C LEU A 33 -2.46 7.06 1.06
N ASP A 34 -2.59 7.92 2.07
CA ASP A 34 -3.90 8.23 2.68
C ASP A 34 -4.85 8.87 1.66
N GLY A 35 -4.35 9.80 0.86
CA GLY A 35 -5.15 10.45 -0.20
C GLY A 35 -5.68 9.48 -1.26
N ILE A 36 -4.90 8.47 -1.64
CA ILE A 36 -5.28 7.51 -2.69
C ILE A 36 -6.13 6.35 -2.14
N LEU A 37 -5.91 5.93 -0.89
CA LEU A 37 -6.67 4.85 -0.25
C LEU A 37 -8.09 5.29 0.17
N ARG A 38 -8.33 6.59 0.29
CA ARG A 38 -9.69 7.15 0.42
C ARG A 38 -10.55 6.95 -0.84
N SER A 39 -9.93 6.66 -1.98
CA SER A 39 -10.64 6.37 -3.21
C SER A 39 -11.10 4.92 -3.23
N ASP A 40 -12.37 4.71 -3.55
CA ASP A 40 -12.95 3.39 -3.76
C ASP A 40 -12.45 2.71 -5.05
N ARG A 41 -11.57 3.38 -5.82
CA ARG A 41 -10.95 2.89 -7.07
C ARG A 41 -9.59 2.25 -6.86
N VAL A 42 -9.07 2.24 -5.64
CA VAL A 42 -7.74 1.72 -5.32
C VAL A 42 -7.87 0.69 -4.21
N LYS A 43 -7.14 -0.42 -4.33
CA LYS A 43 -7.06 -1.42 -3.28
C LYS A 43 -5.62 -1.87 -3.06
N LEU A 44 -5.16 -1.80 -1.82
CA LEU A 44 -3.89 -2.34 -1.39
C LEU A 44 -4.04 -3.82 -1.05
N TYR A 45 -3.09 -4.64 -1.51
CA TYR A 45 -3.01 -6.06 -1.22
C TYR A 45 -1.70 -6.38 -0.49
N GLU A 46 -1.74 -7.37 0.41
CA GLU A 46 -0.59 -7.83 1.21
C GLU A 46 0.18 -8.99 0.56
#